data_AF-A0A3E2U5M0-F1
#
_entry.id   AF-A0A3E2U5M0-F1
#
_cell.length_a   1.000
_cell.length_b   1.000
_cell.length_c   1.000
_cell.angle_alpha   90.00
_cell.angle_beta   90.00
_cell.angle_gamma   90.00
#
_symmetry.space_group_name_H-M   'P 1'
#
loop_
_entity.id
_entity.type
_entity.pdbx_description
1 polymer ?
#
loop_
_entity_poly.entity_id
_entity_poly.type
_entity_poly.pdbx_seq_one_letter_code
_entity_poly.pdbx_strand_id
1 'polypeptide(L)'
;MNTRQYYYLSTIANYGNLSHAAQALHVSPSALSKFLAECERTFGFALFLRYNRRLYPTAVGRYVVECAQKILDEQNRMLLTMKEVTGGNRKAIRLATAPNRGAIIFSRIYNQFSRRYPDISLSLTELYAAEQPGAIARGLVDLALGAGATSSEITDIPIAHEELLVSLPASHPLAKQETIHLADLRDAPFVLQGPRHSIRLIAEQLFQQAGFQPVVAFESNDVILLDSMMHQAVGVGLVSNAHVFPCSELAYRPLNPPVHQTLHLRFPLGHTLTEPERYLAGLLITERLRDPRYKPTDDPLVDQLLQEVLSPSQLADTGSLPREAVGTALQTMQEVNLDSRVMEYLISIVEEQSLSRAAERHFLAQSALSRHLRAVEEMVRTPLFTREHNRLRPTSAGTIFVNNARNILHIENEMFAHTKSYRQGRGGKLYISCDPLFAKALRDHALPAFCARHPDIQLTIREENREQTLESLMNSSTDLGIFLSSQPRQDLLHCQVLTLTEMVYCFAPCRCPEGWQPGDLFPGGLDPRPQLMASAGSTLRTLQDALLPQMFGQLPPAACEADTSILRQLANIGVADSLLPLNLMERRHHSRCAALDPPQPLYLLLAHHVGRTLPPVTDELIELIRTSLTDVLALP
;
A
#
# COMPACT_ATOMS: atom_id res chain seq x y z
N MET A 1 -6.05 24.15 -1.90
CA MET A 1 -7.37 23.76 -1.35
C MET A 1 -7.36 24.12 0.14
N ASN A 2 -8.27 23.60 0.97
CA ASN A 2 -8.13 23.68 2.42
C ASN A 2 -8.45 22.34 3.09
N THR A 3 -8.04 22.18 4.36
CA THR A 3 -8.20 20.91 5.09
C THR A 3 -9.66 20.47 5.23
N ARG A 4 -10.60 21.41 5.32
CA ARG A 4 -12.03 21.08 5.33
C ARG A 4 -12.50 20.42 4.03
N GLN A 5 -11.97 20.85 2.88
CA GLN A 5 -12.27 20.24 1.59
C GLN A 5 -11.71 18.81 1.49
N TYR A 6 -10.50 18.57 2.02
CA TYR A 6 -9.94 17.21 2.10
C TYR A 6 -10.74 16.29 3.02
N TYR A 7 -11.23 16.83 4.14
CA TYR A 7 -12.14 16.13 5.04
C TYR A 7 -13.43 15.73 4.32
N TYR A 8 -14.04 16.64 3.54
CA TYR A 8 -15.25 16.32 2.77
C TYR A 8 -15.03 15.17 1.78
N LEU A 9 -13.93 15.19 1.02
CA LEU A 9 -13.61 14.10 0.08
C LEU A 9 -13.44 12.75 0.80
N SER A 10 -12.73 12.75 1.93
CA SER A 10 -12.52 11.56 2.75
C SER A 10 -13.84 11.03 3.33
N THR A 11 -14.73 11.91 3.79
CA THR A 11 -16.04 11.52 4.32
C THR A 11 -16.96 10.99 3.23
N ILE A 12 -16.96 11.58 2.03
CA ILE A 12 -17.73 11.05 0.89
C ILE A 12 -17.29 9.61 0.56
N ALA A 13 -15.98 9.36 0.53
CA ALA A 13 -15.43 8.03 0.27
C ALA A 13 -15.82 7.02 1.35
N ASN A 14 -15.73 7.40 2.63
CA ASN A 14 -16.01 6.51 3.76
C ASN A 14 -17.48 6.08 3.84
N TYR A 15 -18.42 7.00 3.59
CA TYR A 15 -19.86 6.70 3.66
C TYR A 15 -20.40 6.09 2.36
N GLY A 16 -19.75 6.35 1.22
CA GLY A 16 -20.23 5.91 -0.09
C GLY A 16 -21.62 6.46 -0.45
N ASN A 17 -22.14 7.47 0.27
CA ASN A 17 -23.46 8.06 0.03
C ASN A 17 -23.43 9.54 0.43
N LEU A 18 -23.77 10.43 -0.52
CA LEU A 18 -23.74 11.88 -0.30
C LEU A 18 -24.67 12.35 0.82
N SER A 19 -25.85 11.76 0.97
CA SER A 19 -26.80 12.18 2.01
C SER A 19 -26.28 11.81 3.40
N HIS A 20 -25.74 10.59 3.56
CA HIS A 20 -25.14 10.17 4.83
C HIS A 20 -23.86 10.96 5.15
N ALA A 21 -23.01 11.19 4.14
CA ALA A 21 -21.82 12.02 4.30
C ALA A 21 -22.20 13.46 4.70
N ALA A 22 -23.20 14.05 4.05
CA ALA A 22 -23.67 15.40 4.37
C ALA A 22 -24.23 15.50 5.79
N GLN A 23 -24.97 14.48 6.24
CA GLN A 23 -25.45 14.39 7.62
C GLN A 23 -24.28 14.31 8.62
N ALA A 24 -23.27 13.48 8.37
CA ALA A 24 -22.07 13.38 9.20
C ALA A 24 -21.22 14.67 9.21
N LEU A 25 -21.25 15.42 8.12
CA LEU A 25 -20.56 16.71 7.95
C LEU A 25 -21.38 17.91 8.44
N HIS A 26 -22.63 17.70 8.88
CA HIS A 26 -23.57 18.76 9.22
C HIS A 26 -23.75 19.83 8.12
N VAL A 27 -23.79 19.39 6.86
CA VAL A 27 -24.07 20.25 5.70
C VAL A 27 -25.26 19.74 4.91
N SER A 28 -25.81 20.56 4.00
CA SER A 28 -26.86 20.09 3.11
C SER A 28 -26.28 19.14 2.04
N PRO A 29 -27.03 18.10 1.62
CA PRO A 29 -26.63 17.24 0.50
C PRO A 29 -26.39 18.02 -0.80
N SER A 30 -27.11 19.12 -1.03
CA SER A 30 -26.92 20.00 -2.18
C SER A 30 -25.60 20.75 -2.13
N ALA A 31 -25.17 21.23 -0.96
CA ALA A 31 -23.86 21.88 -0.78
C ALA A 31 -22.71 20.90 -0.99
N LEU A 32 -22.82 19.68 -0.44
CA LEU A 32 -21.79 18.65 -0.61
C LEU A 32 -21.69 18.17 -2.07
N SER A 33 -22.82 18.05 -2.76
CA SER A 33 -22.87 17.73 -4.19
C SER A 33 -22.19 18.82 -5.03
N LYS A 34 -22.50 20.10 -4.76
CA LYS A 34 -21.86 21.24 -5.45
C LYS A 34 -20.35 21.26 -5.21
N PHE A 35 -19.92 21.03 -3.97
CA PHE A 35 -18.51 20.90 -3.62
C PHE A 35 -17.80 19.81 -4.42
N LEU A 36 -18.40 18.61 -4.49
CA LEU A 36 -17.82 17.50 -5.23
C LEU A 36 -17.68 17.84 -6.72
N ALA A 37 -18.72 18.41 -7.33
CA ALA A 37 -18.70 18.82 -8.74
C ALA A 37 -17.64 19.91 -9.03
N GLU A 38 -17.39 20.82 -8.08
CA GLU A 38 -16.30 21.80 -8.18
C GLU A 38 -14.92 21.13 -8.10
N CYS A 39 -14.74 20.17 -7.18
CA CYS A 39 -13.49 19.39 -7.10
C CYS A 39 -13.23 18.60 -8.38
N GLU A 40 -14.23 17.90 -8.90
CA GLU A 40 -14.12 17.13 -10.14
C GLU A 40 -13.75 18.03 -11.32
N ARG A 41 -14.27 19.25 -11.38
CA ARG A 41 -13.87 20.25 -12.38
C ARG A 41 -12.42 20.68 -12.23
N THR A 42 -11.94 20.90 -11.01
CA THR A 42 -10.55 21.27 -10.74
C THR A 42 -9.59 20.13 -11.12
N PHE A 43 -9.88 18.89 -10.70
CA PHE A 43 -9.09 17.71 -11.05
C PHE A 43 -9.28 17.23 -12.48
N GLY A 44 -10.34 17.69 -13.17
CA GLY A 44 -10.64 17.37 -14.57
C GLY A 44 -11.08 15.93 -14.80
N PHE A 45 -11.48 15.24 -13.72
CA PHE A 45 -11.92 13.85 -13.73
C PHE A 45 -13.06 13.68 -12.75
N ALA A 46 -13.98 12.76 -13.05
CA ALA A 46 -14.89 12.24 -12.04
C ALA A 46 -14.07 11.54 -10.96
N LEU A 47 -14.25 11.95 -9.70
CA LEU A 47 -13.59 11.33 -8.55
C LEU A 47 -14.42 10.14 -8.06
N PHE A 48 -15.74 10.18 -8.24
CA PHE A 48 -16.64 9.10 -7.84
C PHE A 48 -17.59 8.72 -8.96
N LEU A 49 -17.92 7.44 -9.06
CA LEU A 49 -18.99 6.92 -9.91
C LEU A 49 -20.13 6.40 -9.05
N ARG A 50 -21.36 6.57 -9.53
CA ARG A 50 -22.56 6.14 -8.80
C ARG A 50 -23.07 4.81 -9.31
N TYR A 51 -23.14 3.81 -8.44
CA TYR A 51 -23.70 2.49 -8.73
C TYR A 51 -24.49 1.94 -7.53
N ASN A 52 -25.66 1.35 -7.77
CA ASN A 52 -26.57 0.85 -6.71
C ASN A 52 -26.80 1.85 -5.57
N ARG A 53 -26.99 3.14 -5.92
CA ARG A 53 -27.16 4.27 -4.98
C ARG A 53 -25.96 4.52 -4.05
N ARG A 54 -24.81 3.91 -4.32
CA ARG A 54 -23.53 4.14 -3.66
C ARG A 54 -22.54 4.85 -4.58
N LEU A 55 -21.60 5.57 -3.99
CA LEU A 55 -20.48 6.21 -4.65
C LEU A 55 -19.23 5.37 -4.47
N TYR A 56 -18.54 5.12 -5.57
CA TYR A 56 -17.27 4.39 -5.60
C TYR A 56 -16.17 5.28 -6.18
N PRO A 57 -15.01 5.38 -5.51
CA PRO A 57 -13.92 6.21 -6.00
C PRO A 57 -13.32 5.63 -7.29
N THR A 58 -13.09 6.49 -8.29
CA THR A 58 -12.32 6.16 -9.51
C THR A 58 -10.85 5.93 -9.19
N ALA A 59 -10.02 5.50 -10.16
CA ALA A 59 -8.58 5.41 -9.96
C ALA A 59 -7.97 6.74 -9.47
N VAL A 60 -8.37 7.85 -10.10
CA VAL A 60 -8.00 9.21 -9.68
C VAL A 60 -8.60 9.55 -8.32
N GLY A 61 -9.89 9.22 -8.12
CA GLY A 61 -10.58 9.42 -6.85
C GLY A 61 -9.90 8.73 -5.67
N ARG A 62 -9.46 7.48 -5.82
CA ARG A 62 -8.74 6.71 -4.79
C ARG A 62 -7.45 7.41 -4.40
N TYR A 63 -6.64 7.78 -5.38
CA TYR A 63 -5.38 8.50 -5.15
C TYR A 63 -5.60 9.85 -4.46
N VAL A 64 -6.58 10.65 -4.91
CA VAL A 64 -6.92 11.93 -4.28
C VAL A 64 -7.41 11.75 -2.84
N VAL A 65 -8.22 10.73 -2.57
CA VAL A 65 -8.71 10.41 -1.21
C VAL A 65 -7.56 9.96 -0.29
N GLU A 66 -6.63 9.13 -0.79
CA GLU A 66 -5.43 8.74 -0.04
C GLU A 66 -4.55 9.95 0.31
N CYS A 67 -4.33 10.86 -0.65
CA CYS A 67 -3.61 12.12 -0.40
C CYS A 67 -4.37 13.01 0.60
N ALA A 68 -5.70 13.10 0.49
CA ALA A 68 -6.53 13.85 1.42
C ALA A 68 -6.41 13.32 2.86
N GLN A 69 -6.40 12.00 3.04
CA GLN A 69 -6.19 11.36 4.34
C GLN A 69 -4.79 11.68 4.90
N LYS A 70 -3.73 11.54 4.09
CA LYS A 70 -2.36 11.90 4.52
C LYS A 70 -2.23 13.37 4.96
N ILE A 71 -2.90 14.29 4.26
CA ILE A 71 -2.93 15.71 4.62
C ILE A 71 -3.62 15.91 5.98
N LEU A 72 -4.75 15.24 6.20
CA LEU A 72 -5.48 15.31 7.47
C LEU A 72 -4.69 14.68 8.61
N ASP A 73 -3.99 13.57 8.37
CA ASP A 73 -3.13 12.93 9.36
C ASP A 73 -1.98 13.83 9.77
N GLU A 74 -1.34 14.51 8.81
CA GLU A 74 -0.28 15.49 9.10
C GLU A 74 -0.83 16.71 9.85
N GLN A 75 -2.04 17.18 9.53
CA GLN A 75 -2.71 18.21 10.32
C GLN A 75 -2.97 17.75 11.76
N ASN A 76 -3.48 16.53 11.94
CA ASN A 76 -3.76 15.97 13.26
C ASN A 76 -2.48 15.84 14.08
N ARG A 77 -1.41 15.35 13.45
CA ARG A 77 -0.08 15.26 14.05
C ARG A 77 0.39 16.63 14.52
N MET A 78 0.31 17.65 13.67
CA MET A 78 0.65 19.02 14.02
C MET A 78 -0.12 19.49 15.26
N LEU A 79 -1.44 19.30 15.29
CA LEU A 79 -2.29 19.73 16.41
C LEU A 79 -1.99 18.98 17.72
N LEU A 80 -1.70 17.67 17.64
CA LEU A 80 -1.31 16.87 18.79
C LEU A 80 0.03 17.33 19.35
N THR A 81 1.05 17.48 18.50
CA THR A 81 2.36 17.99 18.92
C THR A 81 2.27 19.43 19.45
N MET A 82 1.40 20.28 18.89
CA MET A 82 1.15 21.61 19.43
C MET A 82 0.47 21.57 20.80
N LYS A 83 -0.52 20.70 21.02
CA LYS A 83 -1.13 20.52 22.35
C LYS A 83 -0.11 20.08 23.39
N GLU A 84 0.85 19.23 23.02
CA GLU A 84 1.96 18.82 23.89
C GLU A 84 2.89 19.99 24.26
N VAL A 85 3.16 20.89 23.31
CA VAL A 85 4.06 22.05 23.53
C VAL A 85 3.34 23.23 24.22
N THR A 86 2.01 23.34 24.09
CA THR A 86 1.20 24.46 24.61
C THR A 86 0.44 24.14 25.90
N GLY A 87 0.21 22.87 26.20
CA GLY A 87 -0.42 22.41 27.44
C GLY A 87 0.53 22.57 28.63
N GLY A 88 0.16 23.45 29.56
CA GLY A 88 0.91 23.64 30.81
C GLY A 88 1.21 22.32 31.52
N ASN A 89 2.48 22.12 31.87
CA ASN A 89 3.00 21.11 32.80
C ASN A 89 2.85 19.61 32.45
N ARG A 90 2.71 19.21 31.17
CA ARG A 90 3.05 17.83 30.78
C ARG A 90 4.23 17.81 29.82
N LYS A 91 5.42 17.47 30.32
CA LYS A 91 6.59 17.21 29.46
C LYS A 91 6.36 15.84 28.79
N ALA A 92 6.48 15.74 27.47
CA ALA A 92 6.41 14.45 26.79
C ALA A 92 7.82 13.98 26.42
N ILE A 93 8.12 12.70 26.58
CA ILE A 93 9.33 12.07 26.05
C ILE A 93 8.92 11.03 25.02
N ARG A 94 9.35 11.23 23.77
CA ARG A 94 9.07 10.34 22.63
C ARG A 94 10.23 9.36 22.48
N LEU A 95 9.98 8.12 22.87
CA LEU A 95 10.95 7.03 22.83
C LEU A 95 10.75 6.21 21.55
N ALA A 96 11.84 5.93 20.83
CA ALA A 96 11.83 4.94 19.76
C ALA A 96 12.62 3.68 20.11
N THR A 97 12.15 2.55 19.61
CA THR A 97 12.83 1.25 19.74
C THR A 97 12.69 0.45 18.45
N ALA A 98 13.47 -0.61 18.30
CA ALA A 98 13.29 -1.54 17.18
C ALA A 98 11.92 -2.26 17.26
N PRO A 99 11.28 -2.58 16.13
CA PRO A 99 9.99 -3.26 16.10
C PRO A 99 9.95 -4.58 16.87
N ASN A 100 8.76 -4.94 17.38
CA ASN A 100 8.48 -6.16 18.14
C ASN A 100 9.18 -6.26 19.52
N ARG A 101 9.90 -5.22 19.93
CA ARG A 101 10.61 -5.15 21.22
C ARG A 101 10.14 -4.00 22.08
N GLY A 102 9.63 -2.95 21.46
CA GLY A 102 9.26 -1.72 22.13
C GLY A 102 8.26 -1.97 23.23
N ALA A 103 7.19 -2.71 22.95
CA ALA A 103 6.15 -3.01 23.93
C ALA A 103 6.69 -3.76 25.17
N ILE A 104 7.62 -4.71 25.00
CA ILE A 104 8.18 -5.48 26.11
C ILE A 104 9.07 -4.58 26.98
N ILE A 105 10.00 -3.85 26.37
CA ILE A 105 10.91 -2.94 27.09
C ILE A 105 10.10 -1.88 27.83
N PHE A 106 9.16 -1.25 27.12
CA PHE A 106 8.29 -0.23 27.66
C PHE A 106 7.46 -0.74 28.84
N SER A 107 6.87 -1.93 28.74
CA SER A 107 6.07 -2.51 29.84
C SER A 107 6.85 -2.72 31.14
N ARG A 108 8.16 -2.97 31.05
CA ARG A 108 9.03 -3.20 32.21
C ARG A 108 9.52 -1.91 32.85
N ILE A 109 9.72 -0.85 32.07
CA ILE A 109 10.27 0.42 32.57
C ILE A 109 9.17 1.45 32.90
N TYR A 110 7.99 1.35 32.29
CA TYR A 110 6.94 2.37 32.37
C TYR A 110 6.53 2.69 33.81
N ASN A 111 6.18 1.67 34.61
CA ASN A 111 5.73 1.89 35.98
C ASN A 111 6.80 2.56 36.85
N GLN A 112 8.07 2.21 36.64
CA GLN A 112 9.18 2.80 37.38
C GLN A 112 9.39 4.26 36.99
N PHE A 113 9.34 4.55 35.68
CA PHE A 113 9.44 5.91 35.15
C PHE A 113 8.27 6.80 35.59
N SER A 114 7.03 6.35 35.38
CA SER A 114 5.81 7.11 35.69
C SER A 114 5.62 7.36 37.19
N ARG A 115 6.13 6.50 38.07
CA ARG A 115 6.13 6.77 39.52
C ARG A 115 7.06 7.92 39.90
N ARG A 116 8.21 8.03 39.22
CA ARG A 116 9.22 9.06 39.51
C ARG A 116 8.90 10.40 38.83
N TYR A 117 8.26 10.34 37.66
CA TYR A 117 7.88 11.50 36.85
C TYR A 117 6.42 11.39 36.39
N PRO A 118 5.43 11.56 37.31
CA PRO A 118 4.00 11.39 37.00
C PRO A 118 3.46 12.46 36.04
N ASP A 119 4.10 13.63 35.99
CA ASP A 119 3.74 14.73 35.11
C ASP A 119 4.37 14.61 33.70
N ILE A 120 5.10 13.53 33.42
CA ILE A 120 5.78 13.31 32.14
C ILE A 120 5.12 12.17 31.38
N SER A 121 4.59 12.46 30.19
CA SER A 121 4.01 11.44 29.32
C SER A 121 5.08 10.76 28.48
N LEU A 122 5.20 9.44 28.60
CA LEU A 122 6.09 8.64 27.78
C LEU A 122 5.31 8.10 26.57
N SER A 123 5.77 8.36 25.35
CA SER A 123 5.21 7.74 24.14
C SER A 123 6.25 6.83 23.48
N LEU A 124 5.77 5.74 22.89
CA LEU A 124 6.61 4.74 22.22
C LEU A 124 6.27 4.70 20.73
N THR A 125 7.29 4.74 19.89
CA THR A 125 7.18 4.45 18.46
C THR A 125 8.17 3.36 18.08
N GLU A 126 7.76 2.43 17.21
CA GLU A 126 8.66 1.42 16.66
C GLU A 126 9.24 1.91 15.33
N LEU A 127 10.57 1.93 15.23
CA LEU A 127 11.30 2.39 14.05
C LEU A 127 12.43 1.42 13.72
N TYR A 128 12.59 1.11 12.43
CA TYR A 128 13.69 0.27 11.96
C TYR A 128 15.04 1.01 12.10
N ALA A 129 16.14 0.26 12.14
CA ALA A 129 17.48 0.81 12.37
C ALA A 129 17.85 1.94 11.39
N ALA A 130 17.46 1.80 10.12
CA ALA A 130 17.70 2.79 9.07
C ALA A 130 16.88 4.09 9.22
N GLU A 131 15.79 4.06 9.98
CA GLU A 131 14.85 5.20 10.10
C GLU A 131 15.12 6.06 11.34
N GLN A 132 15.74 5.47 12.38
CA GLN A 132 15.95 6.14 13.66
C GLN A 132 16.78 7.44 13.56
N PRO A 133 17.94 7.49 12.87
CA PRO A 133 18.71 8.72 12.79
C PRO A 133 17.93 9.89 12.19
N GLY A 134 17.21 9.64 11.09
CA GLY A 134 16.38 10.66 10.44
C GLY A 134 15.19 11.09 11.29
N ALA A 135 14.58 10.20 12.07
CA ALA A 135 13.48 10.54 12.98
C ALA A 135 13.94 11.42 14.14
N ILE A 136 15.13 11.14 14.70
CA ILE A 136 15.74 11.93 15.78
C ILE A 136 16.17 13.30 15.24
N ALA A 137 16.86 13.35 14.10
CA ALA A 137 17.29 14.60 13.48
C ALA A 137 16.13 15.55 13.14
N ARG A 138 14.95 14.98 12.79
CA ARG A 138 13.71 15.74 12.52
C ARG A 138 12.92 16.08 13.79
N GLY A 139 13.42 15.70 14.97
CA GLY A 139 12.75 15.93 16.24
C GLY A 139 11.41 15.22 16.35
N LEU A 140 11.26 14.04 15.73
CA LEU A 140 10.08 13.17 15.88
C LEU A 140 10.24 12.21 17.06
N VAL A 141 11.47 11.97 17.48
CA VAL A 141 11.90 11.09 18.56
C VAL A 141 12.93 11.85 19.38
N ASP A 142 12.80 11.81 20.70
CA ASP A 142 13.71 12.48 21.64
C ASP A 142 14.85 11.54 22.07
N LEU A 143 14.52 10.27 22.25
CA LEU A 143 15.46 9.22 22.67
C LEU A 143 15.16 7.94 21.89
N ALA A 144 16.17 7.23 21.42
CA ALA A 144 15.99 5.91 20.84
C ALA A 144 16.98 4.88 21.36
N LEU A 145 16.54 3.63 21.35
CA LEU A 145 17.36 2.46 21.60
C LEU A 145 17.38 1.60 20.33
N GLY A 146 18.54 1.46 19.71
CA GLY A 146 18.66 0.77 18.42
C GLY A 146 20.05 0.22 18.13
N ALA A 147 20.09 -0.85 17.34
CA ALA A 147 21.33 -1.47 16.89
C ALA A 147 21.69 -1.00 15.47
N GLY A 148 22.97 -1.04 15.14
CA GLY A 148 23.48 -0.73 13.79
C GLY A 148 24.59 0.32 13.79
N ALA A 149 24.95 0.80 12.60
CA ALA A 149 26.00 1.80 12.44
C ALA A 149 25.65 3.14 13.11
N THR A 150 26.69 3.86 13.55
CA THR A 150 26.58 5.22 14.08
C THR A 150 26.31 6.23 12.96
N SER A 151 25.65 7.34 13.29
CA SER A 151 25.40 8.44 12.37
C SER A 151 26.04 9.74 12.86
N SER A 152 26.57 10.55 11.94
CA SER A 152 27.10 11.88 12.26
C SER A 152 26.01 12.94 12.49
N GLU A 153 24.75 12.61 12.21
CA GLU A 153 23.61 13.54 12.35
C GLU A 153 23.01 13.56 13.75
N ILE A 154 23.39 12.59 14.60
CA ILE A 154 22.86 12.37 15.94
C ILE A 154 24.00 12.01 16.90
N THR A 155 23.68 11.96 18.20
CA THR A 155 24.59 11.40 19.19
C THR A 155 24.28 9.90 19.36
N ASP A 156 25.24 9.03 19.05
CA ASP A 156 25.20 7.60 19.32
C ASP A 156 26.13 7.27 20.51
N ILE A 157 25.57 6.74 21.59
CA ILE A 157 26.35 6.24 22.74
C ILE A 157 26.27 4.71 22.74
N PRO A 158 27.38 3.99 22.56
CA PRO A 158 27.36 2.53 22.62
C PRO A 158 27.00 2.08 24.04
N ILE A 159 26.10 1.10 24.13
CA ILE A 159 25.63 0.53 25.41
C ILE A 159 26.16 -0.89 25.60
N ALA A 160 26.03 -1.71 24.56
CA ALA A 160 26.36 -3.13 24.63
C ALA A 160 26.64 -3.73 23.25
N HIS A 161 27.41 -4.81 23.24
CA HIS A 161 27.60 -5.70 22.10
C HIS A 161 26.79 -6.98 22.28
N GLU A 162 26.17 -7.45 21.21
CA GLU A 162 25.59 -8.80 21.16
C GLU A 162 26.15 -9.56 19.95
N GLU A 163 26.36 -10.86 20.13
CA GLU A 163 26.82 -11.75 19.06
C GLU A 163 25.65 -12.15 18.14
N LEU A 164 25.93 -12.25 16.84
CA LEU A 164 25.03 -12.80 15.84
C LEU A 164 25.39 -14.26 15.56
N LEU A 165 24.36 -15.10 15.45
CA LEU A 165 24.48 -16.52 15.15
C LEU A 165 23.86 -16.84 13.80
N VAL A 166 24.30 -17.93 13.20
CA VAL A 166 23.61 -18.59 12.08
C VAL A 166 22.59 -19.56 12.64
N SER A 167 21.33 -19.41 12.24
CA SER A 167 20.27 -20.39 12.40
C SER A 167 20.27 -21.35 11.21
N LEU A 168 20.33 -22.65 11.49
CA LEU A 168 20.36 -23.74 10.52
C LEU A 168 19.26 -24.75 10.87
N PRO A 169 18.58 -25.39 9.91
CA PRO A 169 17.81 -26.59 10.19
C PRO A 169 18.68 -27.65 10.89
N ALA A 170 18.15 -28.37 11.87
CA ALA A 170 18.89 -29.42 12.58
C ALA A 170 19.38 -30.54 11.65
N SER A 171 18.72 -30.73 10.51
CA SER A 171 19.11 -31.67 9.44
C SER A 171 20.25 -31.15 8.55
N HIS A 172 20.61 -29.87 8.64
CA HIS A 172 21.64 -29.26 7.79
C HIS A 172 23.02 -29.86 8.09
N PRO A 173 23.86 -30.19 7.09
CA PRO A 173 25.18 -30.83 7.31
C PRO A 173 26.08 -30.05 8.27
N LEU A 174 26.02 -28.71 8.20
CA LEU A 174 26.82 -27.84 9.06
C LEU A 174 26.24 -27.65 10.47
N ALA A 175 25.05 -28.15 10.77
CA ALA A 175 24.44 -28.02 12.10
C ALA A 175 25.28 -28.68 13.21
N LYS A 176 26.15 -29.64 12.86
CA LYS A 176 27.04 -30.34 13.81
C LYS A 176 28.38 -29.63 14.05
N GLN A 177 28.71 -28.62 13.25
CA GLN A 177 29.94 -27.85 13.43
C GLN A 177 29.83 -26.96 14.67
N GLU A 178 30.95 -26.63 15.31
CA GLU A 178 30.97 -25.70 16.45
C GLU A 178 30.83 -24.24 16.00
N THR A 179 31.40 -23.90 14.85
CA THR A 179 31.33 -22.57 14.22
C THR A 179 31.17 -22.69 12.71
N ILE A 180 30.73 -21.62 12.05
CA ILE A 180 30.40 -21.59 10.62
C ILE A 180 31.17 -20.49 9.90
N HIS A 181 31.88 -20.80 8.83
CA HIS A 181 32.32 -19.78 7.90
C HIS A 181 31.17 -19.42 6.95
N LEU A 182 30.90 -18.12 6.78
CA LEU A 182 29.76 -17.69 5.95
C LEU A 182 29.85 -18.19 4.50
N ALA A 183 31.06 -18.33 3.96
CA ALA A 183 31.31 -18.85 2.62
C ALA A 183 30.81 -20.30 2.42
N ASP A 184 30.75 -21.10 3.49
CA ASP A 184 30.27 -22.49 3.44
C ASP A 184 28.74 -22.57 3.21
N LEU A 185 28.05 -21.44 3.35
CA LEU A 185 26.60 -21.33 3.14
C LEU A 185 26.23 -20.79 1.75
N ARG A 186 27.19 -20.66 0.82
CA ARG A 186 26.94 -19.99 -0.47
C ARG A 186 25.79 -20.61 -1.28
N ASP A 187 25.62 -21.93 -1.16
CA ASP A 187 24.62 -22.72 -1.90
C ASP A 187 23.36 -22.99 -1.07
N ALA A 188 23.29 -22.50 0.18
CA ALA A 188 22.13 -22.65 1.03
C ALA A 188 21.05 -21.59 0.72
N PRO A 189 19.75 -21.94 0.76
CA PRO A 189 18.68 -20.96 0.73
C PRO A 189 18.66 -20.13 2.02
N PHE A 190 18.53 -18.82 1.92
CA PHE A 190 18.48 -17.89 3.04
C PHE A 190 17.06 -17.39 3.33
N VAL A 191 16.74 -17.31 4.62
CA VAL A 191 15.62 -16.57 5.19
C VAL A 191 16.17 -15.25 5.75
N LEU A 192 15.86 -14.13 5.09
CA LEU A 192 16.46 -12.83 5.40
C LEU A 192 15.45 -11.84 5.96
N GLN A 193 15.93 -10.99 6.87
CA GLN A 193 15.19 -9.78 7.28
C GLN A 193 15.13 -8.79 6.12
N GLY A 194 14.09 -7.97 6.08
CA GLY A 194 13.95 -6.89 5.12
C GLY A 194 15.06 -5.83 5.24
N PRO A 195 15.30 -5.03 4.19
CA PRO A 195 16.49 -4.18 4.02
C PRO A 195 16.65 -3.06 5.07
N ARG A 196 15.62 -2.77 5.87
CA ARG A 196 15.66 -1.72 6.91
C ARG A 196 16.17 -2.20 8.27
N HIS A 197 16.32 -3.51 8.45
CA HIS A 197 16.75 -4.12 9.71
C HIS A 197 18.27 -4.09 9.88
N SER A 198 18.75 -3.94 11.13
CA SER A 198 20.19 -3.90 11.42
C SER A 198 20.92 -5.17 11.00
N ILE A 199 20.35 -6.34 11.30
CA ILE A 199 20.95 -7.64 10.96
C ILE A 199 20.99 -7.82 9.44
N ARG A 200 20.00 -7.31 8.69
CA ARG A 200 20.05 -7.35 7.23
C ARG A 200 21.18 -6.48 6.66
N LEU A 201 21.34 -5.26 7.16
CA LEU A 201 22.44 -4.38 6.73
C LEU A 201 23.81 -5.02 7.01
N ILE A 202 23.96 -5.69 8.16
CA ILE A 202 25.17 -6.46 8.50
C ILE A 202 25.33 -7.65 7.55
N ALA A 203 24.27 -8.42 7.30
CA ALA A 203 24.30 -9.58 6.42
C ALA A 203 24.77 -9.20 5.01
N GLU A 204 24.27 -8.10 4.44
CA GLU A 204 24.68 -7.61 3.12
C GLU A 204 26.18 -7.31 3.05
N GLN A 205 26.73 -6.65 4.07
CA GLN A 205 28.17 -6.41 4.17
C GLN A 205 28.96 -7.71 4.25
N LEU A 206 28.48 -8.69 5.03
CA LEU A 206 29.14 -9.98 5.15
C LEU A 206 29.11 -10.80 3.86
N PHE A 207 27.98 -10.82 3.13
CA PHE A 207 27.87 -11.49 1.84
C PHE A 207 28.82 -10.87 0.81
N GLN A 208 28.91 -9.53 0.79
CA GLN A 208 29.83 -8.81 -0.07
C GLN A 208 31.29 -9.15 0.26
N GLN A 209 31.66 -9.20 1.54
CA GLN A 209 33.00 -9.59 1.99
C GLN A 209 33.32 -11.05 1.67
N ALA A 210 32.34 -11.95 1.77
CA ALA A 210 32.48 -13.36 1.45
C ALA A 210 32.47 -13.66 -0.08
N GLY A 211 32.14 -12.67 -0.92
CA GLY A 211 32.21 -12.77 -2.37
C GLY A 211 31.09 -13.60 -3.00
N PHE A 212 29.90 -13.66 -2.39
CA PHE A 212 28.73 -14.33 -3.00
C PHE A 212 27.42 -13.55 -2.79
N GLN A 213 26.43 -13.81 -3.64
CA GLN A 213 25.05 -13.34 -3.46
C GLN A 213 24.19 -14.49 -2.95
N PRO A 214 23.42 -14.32 -1.85
CA PRO A 214 22.64 -15.41 -1.28
C PRO A 214 21.43 -15.75 -2.15
N VAL A 215 21.06 -17.03 -2.18
CA VAL A 215 19.75 -17.45 -2.72
C VAL A 215 18.70 -17.14 -1.67
N VAL A 216 17.89 -16.10 -1.88
CA VAL A 216 16.85 -15.71 -0.92
C VAL A 216 15.60 -16.57 -1.12
N ALA A 217 15.35 -17.49 -0.19
CA ALA A 217 14.14 -18.32 -0.20
C ALA A 217 12.94 -17.60 0.41
N PHE A 218 13.18 -16.71 1.39
CA PHE A 218 12.12 -15.93 2.00
C PHE A 218 12.66 -14.61 2.58
N GLU A 219 11.89 -13.53 2.44
CA GLU A 219 12.22 -12.21 3.00
C GLU A 219 10.97 -11.56 3.61
N SER A 220 11.12 -10.97 4.81
CA SER A 220 10.03 -10.25 5.47
C SER A 220 10.56 -9.18 6.44
N ASN A 221 9.75 -8.16 6.71
CA ASN A 221 9.99 -7.23 7.81
C ASN A 221 9.46 -7.74 9.16
N ASP A 222 8.61 -8.77 9.15
CA ASP A 222 8.04 -9.41 10.33
C ASP A 222 8.97 -10.52 10.83
N VAL A 223 9.63 -10.28 11.97
CA VAL A 223 10.59 -11.22 12.57
C VAL A 223 9.93 -12.49 13.12
N ILE A 224 8.64 -12.45 13.47
CA ILE A 224 7.91 -13.64 13.93
C ILE A 224 7.66 -14.57 12.75
N LEU A 225 7.33 -14.00 11.58
CA LEU A 225 7.17 -14.77 10.35
C LEU A 225 8.50 -15.38 9.89
N LEU A 226 9.61 -14.63 9.99
CA LEU A 226 10.94 -15.15 9.68
C LEU A 226 11.32 -16.32 10.59
N ASP A 227 11.05 -16.20 11.89
CA ASP A 227 11.29 -17.25 12.86
C ASP A 227 10.50 -18.53 12.51
N SER A 228 9.20 -18.38 12.18
CA SER A 228 8.36 -19.47 11.70
C SER A 228 8.92 -20.16 10.44
N MET A 229 9.36 -19.37 9.45
CA MET A 229 9.95 -19.93 8.21
C MET A 229 11.26 -20.68 8.49
N MET A 230 12.09 -20.18 9.41
CA MET A 230 13.30 -20.91 9.84
C MET A 230 12.91 -22.24 10.51
N HIS A 231 11.95 -22.24 11.43
CA HIS A 231 11.46 -23.46 12.09
C HIS A 231 10.86 -24.49 11.11
N GLN A 232 10.32 -24.05 9.97
CA GLN A 232 9.86 -24.92 8.88
C GLN A 232 10.98 -25.39 7.93
N ALA A 233 12.25 -25.15 8.29
CA ALA A 233 13.43 -25.51 7.51
C ALA A 233 13.46 -24.92 6.08
N VAL A 234 12.84 -23.75 5.86
CA VAL A 234 12.82 -23.05 4.56
C VAL A 234 14.22 -22.59 4.14
N GLY A 235 15.08 -22.29 5.10
CA GLY A 235 16.45 -21.88 4.83
C GLY A 235 17.23 -21.51 6.08
N VAL A 236 18.46 -21.04 5.88
CA VAL A 236 19.38 -20.56 6.92
C VAL A 236 19.20 -19.06 7.15
N GLY A 237 19.50 -18.56 8.35
CA GLY A 237 19.30 -17.14 8.66
C GLY A 237 20.33 -16.60 9.65
N LEU A 238 20.53 -15.29 9.66
CA LEU A 238 21.29 -14.61 10.71
C LEU A 238 20.33 -14.10 11.80
N VAL A 239 20.63 -14.44 13.04
CA VAL A 239 19.78 -14.14 14.21
C VAL A 239 20.61 -13.57 15.35
N SER A 240 19.99 -12.79 16.22
CA SER A 240 20.65 -12.30 17.44
C SER A 240 20.67 -13.41 18.51
N ASN A 241 21.83 -13.64 19.12
CA ASN A 241 22.00 -14.61 20.21
C ASN A 241 21.01 -14.35 21.36
N ALA A 242 20.66 -13.08 21.63
CA ALA A 242 19.73 -12.71 22.69
C ALA A 242 18.28 -13.17 22.44
N HIS A 243 17.93 -13.66 21.25
CA HIS A 243 16.54 -14.04 20.89
C HIS A 243 16.40 -15.49 20.47
N VAL A 244 17.50 -16.22 20.52
CA VAL A 244 17.51 -17.64 20.31
C VAL A 244 17.04 -18.34 21.60
N PHE A 245 16.18 -19.34 21.42
CA PHE A 245 15.77 -20.27 22.46
C PHE A 245 16.14 -21.70 22.01
N PRO A 246 16.60 -22.57 22.92
CA PRO A 246 16.88 -23.96 22.58
C PRO A 246 15.63 -24.66 22.01
N CYS A 247 15.76 -25.27 20.84
CA CYS A 247 14.73 -26.07 20.20
C CYS A 247 15.36 -27.28 19.50
N SER A 248 14.53 -28.22 19.04
CA SER A 248 14.99 -29.47 18.41
C SER A 248 15.18 -29.35 16.90
N GLU A 249 14.51 -28.38 16.29
CA GLU A 249 14.34 -28.19 14.87
C GLU A 249 15.45 -27.34 14.25
N LEU A 250 16.09 -26.49 15.06
CA LEU A 250 17.14 -25.57 14.64
C LEU A 250 18.44 -25.78 15.44
N ALA A 251 19.55 -25.59 14.74
CA ALA A 251 20.87 -25.47 15.34
C ALA A 251 21.36 -24.03 15.15
N TYR A 252 21.76 -23.38 16.24
CA TYR A 252 22.34 -22.04 16.22
C TYR A 252 23.85 -22.14 16.40
N ARG A 253 24.62 -21.56 15.46
CA ARG A 253 26.09 -21.62 15.47
C ARG A 253 26.72 -20.24 15.29
N PRO A 254 27.77 -19.91 16.07
CA PRO A 254 28.55 -18.71 15.84
C PRO A 254 29.19 -18.69 14.45
N LEU A 255 29.36 -17.50 13.88
CA LEU A 255 30.18 -17.30 12.70
C LEU A 255 31.68 -17.36 13.06
N ASN A 256 32.49 -17.78 12.09
CA ASN A 256 33.95 -17.66 12.15
C ASN A 256 34.45 -16.78 10.99
N PRO A 257 34.95 -15.55 11.26
CA PRO A 257 35.09 -14.93 12.57
C PRO A 257 33.75 -14.53 13.21
N PRO A 258 33.67 -14.40 14.55
CA PRO A 258 32.46 -13.95 15.25
C PRO A 258 32.00 -12.58 14.81
N VAL A 259 30.70 -12.42 14.60
CA VAL A 259 30.07 -11.16 14.20
C VAL A 259 29.26 -10.61 15.37
N HIS A 260 29.42 -9.31 15.63
CA HIS A 260 28.69 -8.62 16.68
C HIS A 260 27.91 -7.45 16.10
N GLN A 261 26.78 -7.13 16.72
CA GLN A 261 26.11 -5.84 16.54
C GLN A 261 26.18 -5.03 17.83
N THR A 262 26.32 -3.71 17.68
CA THR A 262 26.37 -2.77 18.80
C THR A 262 25.01 -2.11 18.98
N LEU A 263 24.51 -2.13 20.20
CA LEU A 263 23.32 -1.44 20.64
C LEU A 263 23.69 -0.04 21.15
N HIS A 264 22.96 0.98 20.70
CA HIS A 264 23.24 2.38 21.03
C HIS A 264 22.04 3.05 21.71
N LEU A 265 22.34 3.98 22.62
CA LEU A 265 21.44 5.05 23.02
C LEU A 265 21.61 6.18 22.00
N ARG A 266 20.50 6.68 21.45
CA ARG A 266 20.51 7.68 20.39
C ARG A 266 19.67 8.89 20.76
N PHE A 267 20.19 10.08 20.57
CA PHE A 267 19.49 11.34 20.82
C PHE A 267 20.05 12.49 19.96
N PRO A 268 19.38 13.64 19.86
CA PRO A 268 19.82 14.72 18.95
C PRO A 268 21.26 15.17 19.20
N LEU A 269 21.96 15.54 18.12
CA LEU A 269 23.34 16.00 18.19
C LEU A 269 23.44 17.26 19.06
N GLY A 270 24.34 17.24 20.06
CA GLY A 270 24.55 18.36 20.99
C GLY A 270 23.45 18.53 22.06
N HIS A 271 22.45 17.64 22.11
CA HIS A 271 21.45 17.66 23.18
C HIS A 271 22.06 17.20 24.50
N THR A 272 21.79 17.95 25.57
CA THR A 272 22.15 17.54 26.93
C THR A 272 20.92 16.89 27.56
N LEU A 273 21.01 15.59 27.86
CA LEU A 273 19.91 14.84 28.46
C LEU A 273 19.45 15.50 29.77
N THR A 274 18.16 15.76 29.86
CA THR A 274 17.49 16.25 31.07
C THR A 274 17.46 15.18 32.17
N GLU A 275 17.19 15.55 33.43
CA GLU A 275 17.09 14.58 34.54
C GLU A 275 16.11 13.42 34.24
N PRO A 276 14.88 13.66 33.71
CA PRO A 276 13.99 12.56 33.34
C PRO A 276 14.51 11.70 32.18
N GLU A 277 15.13 12.30 31.17
CA GLU A 277 15.71 11.56 30.04
C GLU A 277 16.90 10.70 30.48
N ARG A 278 17.74 11.20 31.39
CA ARG A 278 18.83 10.44 32.01
C ARG A 278 18.31 9.25 32.78
N TYR A 279 17.28 9.44 33.61
CA TYR A 279 16.66 8.35 34.34
C TYR A 279 16.05 7.30 33.39
N LEU A 280 15.31 7.74 32.37
CA LEU A 280 14.75 6.85 31.35
C LEU A 280 15.84 6.07 30.60
N ALA A 281 16.92 6.74 30.19
CA ALA A 281 18.06 6.11 29.54
C ALA A 281 18.71 5.06 30.45
N GLY A 282 18.89 5.37 31.73
CA GLY A 282 19.36 4.41 32.73
C GLY A 282 18.45 3.18 32.85
N LEU A 283 17.13 3.37 32.87
CA LEU A 283 16.16 2.26 32.90
C LEU A 283 16.24 1.39 31.64
N LEU A 284 16.38 2.02 30.47
CA LEU A 284 16.55 1.31 29.19
C LEU A 284 17.83 0.48 29.17
N ILE A 285 18.96 1.07 29.57
CA ILE A 285 20.26 0.40 29.66
C ILE A 285 20.18 -0.77 30.65
N THR A 286 19.67 -0.53 31.86
CA THR A 286 19.50 -1.56 32.89
C THR A 286 18.68 -2.72 32.38
N GLU A 287 17.56 -2.44 31.71
CA GLU A 287 16.68 -3.47 31.17
C GLU A 287 17.30 -4.25 30.01
N ARG A 288 18.27 -3.68 29.28
CA ARG A 288 19.03 -4.43 28.25
C ARG A 288 20.14 -5.28 28.86
N LEU A 289 20.88 -4.74 29.81
CA LEU A 289 21.97 -5.45 30.48
C LEU A 289 21.51 -6.54 31.45
N ARG A 290 20.20 -6.68 31.70
CA ARG A 290 19.64 -7.83 32.43
C ARG A 290 19.85 -9.16 31.72
N ASP A 291 19.95 -9.17 30.40
CA ASP A 291 20.26 -10.37 29.65
C ASP A 291 21.79 -10.47 29.48
N PRO A 292 22.43 -11.49 30.06
CA PRO A 292 23.89 -11.63 30.06
C PRO A 292 24.50 -11.82 28.66
N ARG A 293 23.67 -12.06 27.64
CA ARG A 293 24.10 -12.12 26.24
C ARG A 293 24.45 -10.75 25.66
N TYR A 294 24.00 -9.66 26.29
CA TYR A 294 24.48 -8.31 26.00
C TYR A 294 25.72 -8.00 26.85
N LYS A 295 26.87 -7.84 26.20
CA LYS A 295 28.13 -7.47 26.85
C LYS A 295 28.24 -5.94 26.90
N PRO A 296 28.32 -5.31 28.08
CA PRO A 296 28.37 -3.84 28.19
C PRO A 296 29.62 -3.25 27.54
N THR A 297 29.54 -1.98 27.16
CA THR A 297 30.69 -1.18 26.67
C THR A 297 31.23 -0.26 27.76
N ASP A 298 32.52 0.07 27.68
CA ASP A 298 33.22 0.94 28.64
C ASP A 298 33.00 2.43 28.35
N ASP A 299 31.74 2.89 28.27
CA ASP A 299 31.41 4.30 28.05
C ASP A 299 31.11 5.02 29.38
N PRO A 300 31.85 6.09 29.76
CA PRO A 300 31.65 6.79 31.02
C PRO A 300 30.24 7.36 31.24
N LEU A 301 29.52 7.72 30.15
CA LEU A 301 28.15 8.20 30.26
C LEU A 301 27.20 7.05 30.61
N VAL A 302 27.45 5.83 30.14
CA VAL A 302 26.65 4.65 30.49
C VAL A 302 26.73 4.36 31.99
N ASP A 303 27.93 4.43 32.57
CA ASP A 303 28.13 4.27 34.02
C ASP A 303 27.37 5.33 34.83
N GLN A 304 27.42 6.59 34.39
CA GLN A 304 26.67 7.68 35.03
C GLN A 304 25.16 7.43 34.97
N LEU A 305 24.64 7.02 33.81
CA LEU A 305 23.21 6.74 33.62
C LEU A 305 22.73 5.53 34.45
N LEU A 306 23.59 4.52 34.64
CA LEU A 306 23.29 3.38 35.52
C LEU A 306 23.23 3.79 37.01
N GLN A 307 24.08 4.73 37.44
CA GLN A 307 24.06 5.25 38.82
C GLN A 307 22.78 6.06 39.13
N GLU A 308 22.18 6.73 38.13
CA GLU A 308 20.89 7.43 38.27
C GLU A 308 19.75 6.50 38.67
N VAL A 309 19.77 5.25 38.21
CA VAL A 309 18.74 4.25 38.55
C VAL A 309 18.90 3.74 39.98
N LEU A 310 20.14 3.68 40.47
CA LEU A 310 20.50 3.14 41.78
C LEU A 310 20.29 4.15 42.93
N SER A 311 20.14 5.44 42.63
CA SER A 311 20.00 6.51 43.61
C SER A 311 18.54 6.67 44.07
N PRO A 312 18.19 6.40 45.35
CA PRO A 312 16.81 6.49 45.83
C PRO A 312 16.40 7.95 46.09
N SER A 313 15.71 8.57 45.14
CA SER A 313 15.08 9.88 45.32
C SER A 313 13.65 9.76 45.87
N GLN A 314 13.40 10.51 46.94
CA GLN A 314 12.20 10.58 47.80
C GLN A 314 10.87 10.61 47.03
N LEU A 315 9.97 9.65 47.32
CA LEU A 315 8.63 9.57 46.74
C LEU A 315 7.66 10.53 47.45
N ALA A 316 7.04 11.43 46.67
CA ALA A 316 5.83 12.15 47.07
C ALA A 316 4.59 11.35 46.61
N ASP A 317 3.65 11.24 47.53
CA ASP A 317 2.44 10.44 47.49
C ASP A 317 1.30 11.23 46.83
N THR A 318 0.79 10.83 45.65
CA THR A 318 -0.52 11.30 45.15
C THR A 318 -1.14 10.33 44.12
N GLY A 319 -2.25 9.69 44.53
CA GLY A 319 -3.55 9.75 43.86
C GLY A 319 -3.71 9.25 42.40
N SER A 320 -4.58 8.25 42.25
CA SER A 320 -5.12 7.65 41.02
C SER A 320 -5.51 8.61 39.86
N LEU A 321 -5.17 8.22 38.63
CA LEU A 321 -5.50 8.90 37.36
C LEU A 321 -6.90 8.52 36.80
N PRO A 322 -7.68 9.46 36.21
CA PRO A 322 -8.96 9.16 35.55
C PRO A 322 -8.83 8.66 34.11
N ARG A 323 -9.81 7.88 33.67
CA ARG A 323 -9.86 7.01 32.47
C ARG A 323 -10.45 7.63 31.18
N GLU A 324 -10.54 8.95 31.05
CA GLU A 324 -11.42 9.59 30.03
C GLU A 324 -10.74 10.11 28.74
N ALA A 325 -9.49 9.75 28.43
CA ALA A 325 -8.74 10.39 27.35
C ALA A 325 -9.05 9.92 25.90
N VAL A 326 -9.91 8.92 25.70
CA VAL A 326 -10.10 8.31 24.35
C VAL A 326 -11.25 8.97 23.56
N GLY A 327 -12.20 9.64 24.22
CA GLY A 327 -13.38 10.24 23.58
C GLY A 327 -13.15 11.62 22.93
N THR A 328 -12.11 12.35 23.34
CA THR A 328 -11.92 13.78 22.99
C THR A 328 -11.16 13.99 21.66
N ALA A 329 -10.48 12.98 21.13
CA ALA A 329 -9.68 13.09 19.91
C ALA A 329 -10.56 13.32 18.66
N LEU A 330 -11.71 12.63 18.58
CA LEU A 330 -12.63 12.75 17.44
C LEU A 330 -13.39 14.10 17.40
N GLN A 331 -13.58 14.77 18.54
CA GLN A 331 -14.25 16.08 18.60
C GLN A 331 -13.34 17.25 18.17
N THR A 332 -12.01 17.13 18.30
CA THR A 332 -11.11 18.23 17.93
C THR A 332 -10.91 18.35 16.40
N MET A 333 -11.26 17.32 15.64
CA MET A 333 -11.04 17.26 14.18
C MET A 333 -11.94 18.23 13.37
N GLN A 334 -13.04 18.72 13.95
CA GLN A 334 -14.06 19.49 13.21
C GLN A 334 -13.79 21.01 13.12
N GLU A 335 -12.85 21.57 13.89
CA GLU A 335 -12.73 23.03 14.05
C GLU A 335 -11.52 23.70 13.36
N VAL A 336 -10.54 22.93 12.86
CA VAL A 336 -9.28 23.50 12.33
C VAL A 336 -9.28 23.50 10.80
N ASN A 337 -9.44 24.68 10.19
CA ASN A 337 -9.42 24.88 8.74
C ASN A 337 -8.13 25.60 8.29
N LEU A 338 -7.20 24.84 7.72
CA LEU A 338 -5.94 25.36 7.18
C LEU A 338 -6.04 25.52 5.67
N ASP A 339 -5.79 26.74 5.18
CA ASP A 339 -5.72 27.06 3.76
C ASP A 339 -4.27 26.98 3.27
N SER A 340 -4.06 26.38 2.10
CA SER A 340 -2.73 26.25 1.46
C SER A 340 -1.99 27.59 1.36
N ARG A 341 -2.70 28.66 1.00
CA ARG A 341 -2.09 30.00 0.89
C ARG A 341 -1.61 30.53 2.23
N VAL A 342 -2.40 30.29 3.29
CA VAL A 342 -2.01 30.71 4.64
C VAL A 342 -0.78 29.95 5.12
N MET A 343 -0.64 28.67 4.77
CA MET A 343 0.57 27.89 5.05
C MET A 343 1.79 28.43 4.30
N GLU A 344 1.66 28.75 3.01
CA GLU A 344 2.73 29.39 2.22
C GLU A 344 3.19 30.72 2.83
N TYR A 345 2.23 31.54 3.27
CA TYR A 345 2.51 32.81 3.95
C TYR A 345 3.33 32.65 5.22
N LEU A 346 3.04 31.62 6.02
CA LEU A 346 3.78 31.37 7.27
C LEU A 346 5.18 30.81 7.00
N ILE A 347 5.35 30.01 5.95
CA ILE A 347 6.67 29.54 5.50
C ILE A 347 7.53 30.72 5.03
N SER A 348 6.96 31.66 4.27
CA SER A 348 7.73 32.82 3.79
C SER A 348 8.15 33.77 4.91
N ILE A 349 7.39 33.89 6.00
CA ILE A 349 7.83 34.64 7.19
C ILE A 349 9.13 34.07 7.77
N VAL A 350 9.28 32.73 7.80
CA VAL A 350 10.52 32.08 8.25
C VAL A 350 11.68 32.38 7.30
N GLU A 351 11.44 32.28 5.99
CA GLU A 351 12.47 32.48 4.96
C GLU A 351 12.98 33.93 4.94
N GLU A 352 12.06 34.90 4.99
CA GLU A 352 12.39 36.32 4.90
C GLU A 352 12.83 36.92 6.24
N GLN A 353 12.58 36.22 7.35
CA GLN A 353 12.79 36.69 8.74
C GLN A 353 12.13 38.07 9.01
N SER A 354 11.13 38.44 8.19
CA SER A 354 10.48 39.75 8.18
C SER A 354 9.06 39.64 7.63
N LEU A 355 8.11 40.17 8.40
CA LEU A 355 6.70 40.19 8.01
C LEU A 355 6.46 41.09 6.79
N SER A 356 7.17 42.21 6.68
CA SER A 356 7.00 43.13 5.54
C SER A 356 7.51 42.52 4.24
N ARG A 357 8.71 41.90 4.26
CA ARG A 357 9.29 41.26 3.07
C ARG A 357 8.48 40.03 2.65
N ALA A 358 8.01 39.23 3.61
CA ALA A 358 7.11 38.11 3.33
C ALA A 358 5.79 38.59 2.69
N ALA A 359 5.21 39.69 3.17
CA ALA A 359 4.00 40.25 2.57
C ALA A 359 4.25 40.75 1.14
N GLU A 360 5.36 41.45 0.90
CA GLU A 360 5.77 41.91 -0.44
C GLU A 360 5.94 40.75 -1.43
N ARG A 361 6.58 39.65 -1.01
CA ARG A 361 6.78 38.44 -1.83
C ARG A 361 5.47 37.81 -2.30
N HIS A 362 4.40 37.93 -1.51
CA HIS A 362 3.07 37.42 -1.85
C HIS A 362 2.12 38.50 -2.37
N PHE A 363 2.62 39.71 -2.69
CA PHE A 363 1.83 40.84 -3.17
C PHE A 363 0.69 41.24 -2.22
N LEU A 364 0.95 41.19 -0.91
CA LEU A 364 0.01 41.55 0.15
C LEU A 364 0.43 42.81 0.90
N ALA A 365 -0.55 43.53 1.45
CA ALA A 365 -0.26 44.49 2.50
C ALA A 365 0.22 43.77 3.77
N GLN A 366 1.24 44.32 4.45
CA GLN A 366 1.77 43.75 5.69
C GLN A 366 0.71 43.58 6.79
N SER A 367 -0.31 44.45 6.82
CA SER A 367 -1.45 44.34 7.73
C SER A 367 -2.35 43.12 7.45
N ALA A 368 -2.45 42.67 6.20
CA ALA A 368 -3.19 41.47 5.82
C ALA A 368 -2.44 40.21 6.27
N LEU A 369 -1.13 40.14 6.01
CA LEU A 369 -0.30 39.03 6.47
C LEU A 369 -0.27 38.92 8.01
N SER A 370 -0.18 40.06 8.72
CA SER A 370 -0.30 40.06 10.19
C SER A 370 -1.62 39.48 10.68
N ARG A 371 -2.72 39.69 9.94
CA ARG A 371 -4.05 39.18 10.32
C ARG A 371 -4.13 37.68 10.13
N HIS A 372 -3.58 37.16 9.04
CA HIS A 372 -3.48 35.72 8.80
C HIS A 372 -2.62 35.04 9.88
N LEU A 373 -1.47 35.62 10.23
CA LEU A 373 -0.64 35.09 11.31
C LEU A 373 -1.41 35.04 12.63
N ARG A 374 -2.05 36.14 13.05
CA ARG A 374 -2.84 36.17 14.29
C ARG A 374 -3.98 35.16 14.28
N ALA A 375 -4.70 35.01 13.17
CA ALA A 375 -5.78 34.04 13.07
C ALA A 375 -5.27 32.59 13.28
N VAL A 376 -4.08 32.27 12.75
CA VAL A 376 -3.47 30.97 12.98
C VAL A 376 -3.00 30.84 14.43
N GLU A 377 -2.36 31.85 15.01
CA GLU A 377 -1.93 31.86 16.42
C GLU A 377 -3.12 31.73 17.39
N GLU A 378 -4.25 32.35 17.10
CA GLU A 378 -5.50 32.20 17.86
C GLU A 378 -6.06 30.78 17.74
N MET A 379 -6.03 30.20 16.53
CA MET A 379 -6.48 28.83 16.26
C MET A 379 -5.61 27.80 16.98
N VAL A 380 -4.28 27.97 17.01
CA VAL A 380 -3.35 27.07 17.72
C VAL A 380 -3.14 27.46 19.20
N ARG A 381 -3.71 28.60 19.63
CA ARG A 381 -3.62 29.19 20.97
C ARG A 381 -2.19 29.43 21.47
N THR A 382 -1.27 29.75 20.58
CA THR A 382 0.14 30.01 20.93
C THR A 382 0.82 30.90 19.89
N PRO A 383 1.76 31.78 20.29
CA PRO A 383 2.56 32.54 19.33
C PRO A 383 3.46 31.62 18.51
N LEU A 384 3.42 31.77 17.19
CA LEU A 384 4.27 31.02 16.27
C LEU A 384 5.61 31.71 16.03
N PHE A 385 5.68 33.03 16.25
CA PHE A 385 6.92 33.79 16.03
C PHE A 385 7.25 34.70 17.20
N THR A 386 8.54 34.88 17.45
CA THR A 386 9.09 35.87 18.37
C THR A 386 10.02 36.83 17.63
N ARG A 387 10.19 38.02 18.18
CA ARG A 387 11.16 39.00 17.67
C ARG A 387 12.46 38.89 18.45
N GLU A 388 13.54 38.57 17.74
CA GLU A 388 14.91 38.58 18.27
C GLU A 388 15.77 39.48 17.39
N HIS A 389 16.46 40.47 17.98
CA HIS A 389 17.36 41.37 17.25
C HIS A 389 16.73 41.97 15.97
N ASN A 390 15.46 42.39 16.05
CA ASN A 390 14.68 42.96 14.96
C ASN A 390 14.39 42.00 13.78
N ARG A 391 14.52 40.69 13.99
CA ARG A 391 14.16 39.63 13.04
C ARG A 391 13.07 38.74 13.64
N LEU A 392 12.16 38.25 12.79
CA LEU A 392 11.16 37.26 13.19
C LEU A 392 11.79 35.87 13.14
N ARG A 393 11.69 35.14 14.24
CA ARG A 393 12.12 33.76 14.36
C ARG A 393 10.96 32.88 14.82
N PRO A 394 10.86 31.64 14.32
CA PRO A 394 9.82 30.74 14.76
C PRO A 394 10.06 30.33 16.23
N THR A 395 8.99 30.23 17.00
CA THR A 395 9.00 29.55 18.30
C THR A 395 9.10 28.03 18.09
N SER A 396 9.14 27.24 19.17
CA SER A 396 9.00 25.78 19.05
C SER A 396 7.70 25.40 18.35
N ALA A 397 6.59 26.06 18.71
CA ALA A 397 5.30 25.89 18.05
C ALA A 397 5.31 26.36 16.59
N GLY A 398 5.99 27.49 16.30
CA GLY A 398 6.23 27.97 14.93
C GLY A 398 6.98 26.98 14.06
N THR A 399 8.03 26.37 14.61
CA THR A 399 8.85 25.38 13.91
C THR A 399 8.05 24.12 13.60
N ILE A 400 7.26 23.63 14.57
CA ILE A 400 6.33 22.51 14.36
C ILE A 400 5.31 22.85 13.29
N PHE A 401 4.68 24.03 13.36
CA PHE A 401 3.70 24.47 12.37
C PHE A 401 4.29 24.44 10.96
N VAL A 402 5.42 25.12 10.77
CA VAL A 402 6.03 25.33 9.45
C VAL A 402 6.50 24.02 8.84
N ASN A 403 7.02 23.08 9.64
CA ASN A 403 7.43 21.78 9.14
C ASN A 403 6.23 20.93 8.67
N ASN A 404 5.15 20.87 9.45
CA ASN A 404 3.94 20.14 9.04
C ASN A 404 3.27 20.84 7.85
N ALA A 405 3.24 22.17 7.82
CA ALA A 405 2.73 22.95 6.69
C ALA A 405 3.48 22.65 5.38
N ARG A 406 4.82 22.53 5.42
CA ARG A 406 5.62 22.10 4.27
C ARG A 406 5.25 20.70 3.80
N ASN A 407 5.05 19.75 4.72
CA ASN A 407 4.66 18.39 4.38
C ASN A 407 3.27 18.35 3.73
N ILE A 408 2.29 19.08 4.29
CA ILE A 408 0.93 19.19 3.73
C ILE A 408 0.99 19.76 2.31
N LEU A 409 1.71 20.88 2.10
CA LEU A 409 1.85 21.50 0.79
C LEU A 409 2.59 20.60 -0.20
N HIS A 410 3.58 19.83 0.26
CA HIS A 410 4.28 18.86 -0.58
C HIS A 410 3.32 17.76 -1.07
N ILE A 411 2.54 17.15 -0.17
CA ILE A 411 1.55 16.13 -0.53
C ILE A 411 0.50 16.71 -1.49
N GLU A 412 0.01 17.92 -1.23
CA GLU A 412 -0.95 18.61 -2.10
C GLU A 412 -0.36 18.87 -3.50
N ASN A 413 0.88 19.35 -3.59
CA ASN A 413 1.55 19.61 -4.85
C ASN A 413 1.81 18.33 -5.65
N GLU A 414 2.25 17.25 -4.99
CA GLU A 414 2.39 15.94 -5.62
C GLU A 414 1.05 15.42 -6.14
N MET A 415 -0.03 15.57 -5.36
CA MET A 415 -1.38 15.18 -5.76
C MET A 415 -1.82 15.91 -7.03
N PHE A 416 -1.65 17.23 -7.09
CA PHE A 416 -1.99 18.01 -8.28
C PHE A 416 -1.07 17.71 -9.48
N ALA A 417 0.23 17.50 -9.25
CA ALA A 417 1.18 17.15 -10.30
C ALA A 417 0.87 15.78 -10.90
N HIS A 418 0.57 14.79 -10.07
CA HIS A 418 0.22 13.44 -10.49
C HIS A 418 -1.10 13.43 -11.27
N THR A 419 -2.15 14.09 -10.75
CA THR A 419 -3.45 14.17 -11.47
C THR A 419 -3.35 14.94 -12.79
N LYS A 420 -2.53 15.99 -12.85
CA LYS A 420 -2.25 16.71 -14.10
C LYS A 420 -1.50 15.83 -15.11
N SER A 421 -0.49 15.08 -14.66
CA SER A 421 0.26 14.14 -15.51
C SER A 421 -0.67 13.06 -16.06
N TYR A 422 -1.53 12.49 -15.19
CA TYR A 422 -2.51 11.50 -15.59
C TYR A 422 -3.48 12.04 -16.65
N ARG A 423 -3.91 13.30 -16.54
CA ARG A 423 -4.73 13.99 -17.57
C ARG A 423 -4.02 14.12 -18.91
N GLN A 424 -2.70 14.23 -18.91
CA GLN A 424 -1.89 14.30 -20.12
C GLN A 424 -1.53 12.91 -20.66
N GLY A 425 -2.06 11.83 -20.06
CA GLY A 425 -1.75 10.45 -20.45
C GLY A 425 -0.38 9.99 -19.96
N ARG A 426 0.13 10.56 -18.86
CA ARG A 426 1.43 10.22 -18.27
C ARG A 426 1.29 9.80 -16.81
N GLY A 427 2.05 8.80 -16.39
CA GLY A 427 2.00 8.30 -15.02
C GLY A 427 0.69 7.58 -14.69
N GLY A 428 0.64 6.94 -13.52
CA GLY A 428 -0.59 6.40 -12.93
C GLY A 428 -0.85 4.93 -13.25
N LYS A 429 -2.06 4.46 -12.90
CA LYS A 429 -2.45 3.05 -13.04
C LYS A 429 -3.73 2.92 -13.84
N LEU A 430 -3.75 1.95 -14.75
CA LEU A 430 -4.96 1.54 -15.47
C LEU A 430 -5.32 0.10 -15.09
N TYR A 431 -6.56 -0.10 -14.67
CA TYR A 431 -7.10 -1.40 -14.30
C TYR A 431 -7.92 -1.97 -15.45
N ILE A 432 -7.54 -3.14 -15.93
CA ILE A 432 -8.21 -3.85 -17.01
C ILE A 432 -8.75 -5.16 -16.45
N SER A 433 -10.02 -5.43 -16.70
CA SER A 433 -10.62 -6.73 -16.47
C SER A 433 -10.89 -7.38 -17.81
N CYS A 434 -10.52 -8.63 -17.98
CA CYS A 434 -10.74 -9.34 -19.23
C CYS A 434 -11.15 -10.79 -19.00
N ASP A 435 -11.97 -11.31 -19.91
CA ASP A 435 -12.27 -12.73 -19.96
C ASP A 435 -10.97 -13.55 -20.11
N PRO A 436 -10.80 -14.65 -19.33
CA PRO A 436 -9.57 -15.46 -19.32
C PRO A 436 -9.11 -15.92 -20.71
N LEU A 437 -10.06 -16.09 -21.64
CA LEU A 437 -9.77 -16.46 -23.03
C LEU A 437 -8.82 -15.47 -23.72
N PHE A 438 -8.93 -14.17 -23.42
CA PHE A 438 -8.18 -13.11 -24.09
C PHE A 438 -7.00 -12.60 -23.28
N ALA A 439 -6.91 -12.96 -21.99
CA ALA A 439 -5.87 -12.50 -21.09
C ALA A 439 -4.45 -12.80 -21.61
N LYS A 440 -4.26 -13.99 -22.19
CA LYS A 440 -2.99 -14.37 -22.83
C LYS A 440 -2.67 -13.50 -24.05
N ALA A 441 -3.63 -13.33 -24.96
CA ALA A 441 -3.45 -12.51 -26.17
C ALA A 441 -3.11 -11.06 -25.83
N LEU A 442 -3.81 -10.52 -24.82
CA LEU A 442 -3.55 -9.19 -24.27
C LEU A 442 -2.11 -9.10 -23.76
N ARG A 443 -1.69 -10.04 -22.89
CA ARG A 443 -0.33 -10.10 -22.32
C ARG A 443 0.79 -10.25 -23.33
N ASP A 444 0.59 -11.08 -24.35
CA ASP A 444 1.66 -11.44 -25.27
C ASP A 444 1.84 -10.40 -26.39
N HIS A 445 0.78 -9.67 -26.76
CA HIS A 445 0.79 -8.82 -27.96
C HIS A 445 0.49 -7.33 -27.68
N ALA A 446 -0.55 -7.03 -26.91
CA ALA A 446 -0.97 -5.64 -26.71
C ALA A 446 -0.16 -4.93 -25.60
N LEU A 447 0.07 -5.61 -24.46
CA LEU A 447 0.76 -4.98 -23.33
C LEU A 447 2.23 -4.67 -23.60
N PRO A 448 3.06 -5.55 -24.19
CA PRO A 448 4.48 -5.25 -24.36
C PRO A 448 4.67 -4.02 -25.25
N ALA A 449 3.85 -3.93 -26.31
CA ALA A 449 3.84 -2.80 -27.23
C ALA A 449 3.38 -1.50 -26.56
N PHE A 450 2.43 -1.57 -25.63
CA PHE A 450 1.96 -0.42 -24.86
C PHE A 450 3.00 0.01 -23.81
N CYS A 451 3.49 -0.91 -22.98
CA CYS A 451 4.47 -0.63 -21.93
C CYS A 451 5.79 -0.09 -22.48
N ALA A 452 6.20 -0.49 -23.70
CA ALA A 452 7.35 0.08 -24.37
C ALA A 452 7.17 1.56 -24.77
N ARG A 453 5.94 1.98 -25.07
CA ARG A 453 5.61 3.36 -25.46
C ARG A 453 5.28 4.25 -24.26
N HIS A 454 4.69 3.67 -23.21
CA HIS A 454 4.23 4.36 -22.01
C HIS A 454 4.77 3.69 -20.73
N PRO A 455 6.10 3.76 -20.48
CA PRO A 455 6.73 3.07 -19.35
C PRO A 455 6.33 3.64 -17.98
N ASP A 456 5.77 4.84 -17.97
CA ASP A 456 5.28 5.53 -16.78
C ASP A 456 3.86 5.11 -16.36
N ILE A 457 3.16 4.32 -17.18
CA ILE A 457 1.82 3.81 -16.89
C ILE A 457 1.87 2.37 -16.40
N GLN A 458 1.36 2.11 -15.20
CA GLN A 458 1.23 0.77 -14.67
C GLN A 458 -0.10 0.14 -15.10
N LEU A 459 -0.05 -0.92 -15.90
CA LEU A 459 -1.23 -1.74 -16.23
C LEU A 459 -1.43 -2.84 -15.18
N THR A 460 -2.66 -2.98 -14.68
CA THR A 460 -3.08 -4.10 -13.82
C THR A 460 -4.19 -4.86 -14.51
N ILE A 461 -4.02 -6.16 -14.72
CA ILE A 461 -5.00 -7.01 -15.39
C ILE A 461 -5.59 -8.01 -14.42
N ARG A 462 -6.90 -8.16 -14.46
CA ARG A 462 -7.65 -9.19 -13.75
C ARG A 462 -8.35 -10.09 -14.75
N GLU A 463 -8.22 -11.39 -14.56
CA GLU A 463 -8.98 -12.39 -15.30
C GLU A 463 -10.30 -12.62 -14.57
N GLU A 464 -11.38 -12.12 -15.14
CA GLU A 464 -12.71 -12.14 -14.53
C GLU A 464 -13.74 -12.57 -15.57
N ASN A 465 -14.79 -13.26 -15.13
CA ASN A 465 -15.91 -13.57 -16.03
C ASN A 465 -16.73 -12.30 -16.34
N ARG A 466 -17.73 -12.41 -17.23
CA ARG A 466 -18.56 -11.27 -17.63
C ARG A 466 -19.24 -10.58 -16.45
N GLU A 467 -19.83 -11.34 -15.53
CA GLU A 467 -20.59 -10.79 -14.40
C GLU A 467 -19.68 -10.00 -13.46
N GLN A 468 -18.54 -10.59 -13.12
CA GLN A 468 -17.49 -9.94 -12.35
C GLN A 468 -16.94 -8.71 -13.06
N THR A 469 -16.69 -8.78 -14.38
CA THR A 469 -16.20 -7.63 -15.16
C THR A 469 -17.20 -6.47 -15.15
N LEU A 470 -18.49 -6.77 -15.34
CA LEU A 470 -19.56 -5.77 -15.27
C LEU A 470 -19.65 -5.14 -13.88
N GLU A 471 -19.61 -5.97 -12.83
CA GLU A 471 -19.60 -5.49 -11.45
C GLU A 471 -18.39 -4.59 -11.18
N SER A 472 -17.19 -5.01 -11.61
CA SER A 472 -15.93 -4.28 -11.45
C SER A 472 -15.92 -2.95 -12.22
N LEU A 473 -16.53 -2.89 -13.40
CA LEU A 473 -16.71 -1.65 -14.15
C LEU A 473 -17.69 -0.69 -13.46
N MET A 474 -18.78 -1.23 -12.92
CA MET A 474 -19.81 -0.47 -12.22
C MET A 474 -19.35 0.07 -10.85
N ASN A 475 -18.60 -0.75 -10.09
CA ASN A 475 -18.05 -0.37 -8.79
C ASN A 475 -16.70 0.39 -8.91
N SER A 476 -16.27 0.72 -10.12
CA SER A 476 -15.07 1.52 -10.40
C SER A 476 -13.73 0.87 -10.01
N SER A 477 -13.71 -0.42 -9.66
CA SER A 477 -12.47 -1.16 -9.39
C SER A 477 -11.67 -1.46 -10.67
N THR A 478 -12.34 -1.49 -11.82
CA THR A 478 -11.76 -1.65 -13.15
C THR A 478 -12.05 -0.43 -14.02
N ASP A 479 -11.09 0.00 -14.85
CA ASP A 479 -11.22 1.10 -15.81
C ASP A 479 -11.74 0.63 -17.18
N LEU A 480 -11.20 -0.48 -17.70
CA LEU A 480 -11.59 -1.11 -18.96
C LEU A 480 -12.00 -2.58 -18.76
N GLY A 481 -13.12 -3.00 -19.34
CA GLY A 481 -13.57 -4.39 -19.33
C GLY A 481 -13.57 -4.98 -20.74
N ILE A 482 -13.08 -6.20 -20.90
CA ILE A 482 -13.11 -6.95 -22.16
C ILE A 482 -13.84 -8.26 -21.94
N PHE A 483 -15.03 -8.43 -22.51
CA PHE A 483 -15.87 -9.60 -22.24
C PHE A 483 -16.75 -9.97 -23.42
N LEU A 484 -17.20 -11.23 -23.43
CA LEU A 484 -18.17 -11.73 -24.40
C LEU A 484 -19.60 -11.37 -23.99
N SER A 485 -20.44 -11.05 -24.96
CA SER A 485 -21.83 -10.66 -24.75
C SER A 485 -22.70 -11.09 -25.93
N SER A 486 -23.93 -11.54 -25.67
CA SER A 486 -24.94 -11.80 -26.71
C SER A 486 -25.59 -10.51 -27.24
N GLN A 487 -25.31 -9.37 -26.62
CA GLN A 487 -25.83 -8.07 -27.00
C GLN A 487 -24.69 -7.08 -27.28
N PRO A 488 -24.79 -6.22 -28.30
CA PRO A 488 -23.72 -5.29 -28.69
C PRO A 488 -23.60 -4.07 -27.76
N ARG A 489 -24.57 -3.85 -26.88
CA ARG A 489 -24.63 -2.70 -25.96
C ARG A 489 -24.98 -3.19 -24.55
N GLN A 490 -24.56 -2.43 -23.56
CA GLN A 490 -24.92 -2.61 -22.16
C GLN A 490 -25.31 -1.24 -21.58
N ASP A 491 -26.32 -1.21 -20.73
CA ASP A 491 -26.74 0.03 -20.09
C ASP A 491 -25.61 0.58 -19.20
N LEU A 492 -25.48 1.90 -19.12
CA LEU A 492 -24.47 2.63 -18.32
C LEU A 492 -23.00 2.39 -18.72
N LEU A 493 -22.76 1.61 -19.78
CA LEU A 493 -21.43 1.38 -20.35
C LEU A 493 -21.33 1.95 -21.76
N HIS A 494 -20.18 2.57 -22.04
CA HIS A 494 -19.77 2.82 -23.41
C HIS A 494 -19.11 1.54 -23.93
N CYS A 495 -19.80 0.84 -24.83
CA CYS A 495 -19.35 -0.41 -25.41
C CYS A 495 -18.84 -0.20 -26.84
N GLN A 496 -17.64 -0.68 -27.10
CA GLN A 496 -17.08 -0.83 -28.42
C GLN A 496 -17.04 -2.32 -28.79
N VAL A 497 -17.63 -2.67 -29.94
CA VAL A 497 -17.50 -4.01 -30.51
C VAL A 497 -16.11 -4.16 -31.09
N LEU A 498 -15.30 -5.04 -30.51
CA LEU A 498 -13.98 -5.39 -31.02
C LEU A 498 -14.09 -6.42 -32.15
N THR A 499 -14.93 -7.43 -31.94
CA THR A 499 -15.22 -8.45 -32.96
C THR A 499 -16.62 -9.04 -32.78
N LEU A 500 -17.14 -9.61 -33.87
CA LEU A 500 -18.39 -10.35 -33.94
C LEU A 500 -18.07 -11.77 -34.41
N THR A 501 -18.57 -12.77 -33.69
CA THR A 501 -18.53 -14.18 -34.08
C THR A 501 -19.92 -14.78 -33.91
N GLU A 502 -20.15 -15.96 -34.46
CA GLU A 502 -21.39 -16.71 -34.28
C GLU A 502 -21.14 -17.98 -33.49
N MET A 503 -22.16 -18.44 -32.76
CA MET A 503 -22.16 -19.76 -32.14
C MET A 503 -22.42 -20.82 -33.21
N VAL A 504 -21.62 -21.89 -33.16
CA VAL A 504 -21.70 -23.05 -34.06
C VAL A 504 -21.70 -24.34 -33.26
N TYR A 505 -22.38 -25.36 -33.77
CA TYR A 505 -22.29 -26.71 -33.21
C TYR A 505 -21.07 -27.42 -33.80
N CYS A 506 -20.13 -27.80 -32.96
CA CYS A 506 -18.88 -28.45 -33.35
C CYS A 506 -18.99 -29.96 -33.12
N PHE A 507 -18.90 -30.75 -34.20
CA PHE A 507 -18.88 -32.21 -34.12
C PHE A 507 -17.49 -32.72 -33.73
N ALA A 508 -17.44 -33.75 -32.90
CA ALA A 508 -16.25 -34.59 -32.79
C ALA A 508 -15.95 -35.25 -34.16
N PRO A 509 -14.68 -35.47 -34.53
CA PRO A 509 -14.29 -35.89 -35.87
C PRO A 509 -14.97 -37.17 -36.36
N CYS A 510 -15.19 -38.15 -35.48
CA CYS A 510 -15.86 -39.42 -35.84
C CYS A 510 -17.40 -39.33 -35.85
N ARG A 511 -17.97 -38.14 -35.65
CA ARG A 511 -19.40 -37.91 -35.39
C ARG A 511 -20.05 -36.92 -36.34
N CYS A 512 -19.26 -36.35 -37.25
CA CYS A 512 -19.71 -35.46 -38.30
C CYS A 512 -20.56 -36.27 -39.32
N PRO A 513 -21.72 -35.77 -39.76
CA PRO A 513 -22.57 -36.47 -40.73
C PRO A 513 -21.84 -36.76 -42.06
N GLU A 514 -22.21 -37.85 -42.74
CA GLU A 514 -21.67 -38.16 -44.07
C GLU A 514 -22.11 -37.09 -45.10
N GLY A 515 -21.16 -36.62 -45.93
CA GLY A 515 -21.42 -35.60 -46.97
C GLY A 515 -21.43 -34.14 -46.47
N TRP A 516 -21.18 -33.92 -45.18
CA TRP A 516 -21.21 -32.61 -44.52
C TRP A 516 -20.22 -31.58 -45.11
N GLN A 517 -20.67 -30.33 -45.29
CA GLN A 517 -19.85 -29.20 -45.73
C GLN A 517 -19.76 -28.09 -44.66
N PRO A 518 -18.65 -27.32 -44.59
CA PRO A 518 -18.54 -26.18 -43.69
C PRO A 518 -19.66 -25.15 -43.96
N GLY A 519 -20.38 -24.76 -42.90
CA GLY A 519 -21.46 -23.77 -42.98
C GLY A 519 -22.87 -24.36 -43.15
N ASP A 520 -22.98 -25.68 -43.32
CA ASP A 520 -24.27 -26.36 -43.31
C ASP A 520 -25.01 -26.13 -41.97
N LEU A 521 -26.34 -26.03 -42.04
CA LEU A 521 -27.21 -25.84 -40.87
C LEU A 521 -27.25 -27.12 -40.02
N PHE A 522 -27.27 -26.96 -38.71
CA PHE A 522 -27.37 -28.07 -37.77
C PHE A 522 -28.55 -29.01 -38.12
N PRO A 523 -28.29 -30.31 -38.33
CA PRO A 523 -29.33 -31.24 -38.72
C PRO A 523 -30.18 -31.59 -37.49
N GLY A 524 -31.43 -31.14 -37.48
CA GLY A 524 -32.38 -31.48 -36.41
C GLY A 524 -32.61 -32.99 -36.27
N GLY A 525 -33.06 -33.43 -35.10
CA GLY A 525 -33.42 -34.84 -34.85
C GLY A 525 -32.26 -35.77 -34.52
N LEU A 526 -31.07 -35.23 -34.23
CA LEU A 526 -29.96 -36.00 -33.65
C LEU A 526 -30.22 -36.32 -32.18
N ASP A 527 -29.86 -37.54 -31.74
CA ASP A 527 -29.90 -37.90 -30.33
C ASP A 527 -28.92 -37.04 -29.50
N PRO A 528 -29.30 -36.63 -28.26
CA PRO A 528 -28.43 -35.85 -27.39
C PRO A 528 -27.17 -36.63 -27.03
N ARG A 529 -26.01 -36.07 -27.35
CA ARG A 529 -24.69 -36.64 -27.07
C ARG A 529 -23.97 -35.87 -25.97
N PRO A 530 -23.04 -36.51 -25.22
CA PRO A 530 -22.23 -35.81 -24.24
C PRO A 530 -21.47 -34.61 -24.84
N GLN A 531 -21.59 -33.44 -24.19
CA GLN A 531 -21.04 -32.16 -24.67
C GLN A 531 -19.83 -31.69 -23.87
N LEU A 532 -18.87 -31.03 -24.50
CA LEU A 532 -17.92 -30.18 -23.77
C LEU A 532 -18.63 -28.90 -23.33
N MET A 533 -18.69 -28.67 -22.02
CA MET A 533 -19.41 -27.56 -21.39
C MET A 533 -18.44 -26.56 -20.79
N ALA A 534 -18.76 -25.27 -20.91
CA ALA A 534 -17.99 -24.21 -20.27
C ALA A 534 -18.28 -24.18 -18.76
N SER A 535 -17.30 -23.70 -17.98
CA SER A 535 -17.44 -23.49 -16.53
C SER A 535 -18.73 -22.71 -16.19
N ALA A 536 -19.42 -23.16 -15.13
CA ALA A 536 -20.59 -22.49 -14.57
C ALA A 536 -20.35 -20.98 -14.36
N GLY A 537 -21.32 -20.16 -14.76
CA GLY A 537 -21.26 -18.68 -14.64
C GLY A 537 -20.52 -17.96 -15.78
N SER A 538 -19.94 -18.68 -16.74
CA SER A 538 -19.41 -18.05 -17.96
C SER A 538 -20.54 -17.70 -18.94
N THR A 539 -20.35 -16.66 -19.76
CA THR A 539 -21.32 -16.28 -20.81
C THR A 539 -21.55 -17.40 -21.80
N LEU A 540 -20.48 -18.14 -22.12
CA LEU A 540 -20.56 -19.30 -22.98
C LEU A 540 -21.44 -20.39 -22.37
N ARG A 541 -21.29 -20.67 -21.07
CA ARG A 541 -22.13 -21.64 -20.37
C ARG A 541 -23.61 -21.22 -20.37
N THR A 542 -23.91 -19.95 -20.12
CA THR A 542 -25.30 -19.43 -20.20
C THR A 542 -25.91 -19.66 -21.58
N LEU A 543 -25.14 -19.46 -22.66
CA LEU A 543 -25.61 -19.72 -24.02
C LEU A 543 -25.77 -21.22 -24.30
N GLN A 544 -24.85 -22.05 -23.84
CA GLN A 544 -24.97 -23.51 -23.95
C GLN A 544 -26.22 -24.03 -23.23
N ASP A 545 -26.44 -23.59 -21.99
CA ASP A 545 -27.61 -23.98 -21.18
C ASP A 545 -28.93 -23.47 -21.81
N ALA A 546 -28.90 -22.36 -22.56
CA ALA A 546 -30.07 -21.85 -23.25
C ALA A 546 -30.36 -22.56 -24.58
N LEU A 547 -29.33 -22.83 -25.38
CA LEU A 547 -29.46 -23.31 -26.77
C LEU A 547 -29.51 -24.84 -26.86
N LEU A 548 -28.71 -25.58 -26.10
CA LEU A 548 -28.68 -27.03 -26.19
C LEU A 548 -30.04 -27.70 -25.90
N PRO A 549 -30.83 -27.26 -24.87
CA PRO A 549 -32.17 -27.80 -24.67
C PRO A 549 -33.13 -27.48 -25.81
N GLN A 550 -32.98 -26.34 -26.49
CA GLN A 550 -33.79 -26.00 -27.66
C GLN A 550 -33.46 -26.92 -28.85
N MET A 551 -32.19 -27.33 -28.98
CA MET A 551 -31.73 -28.21 -30.05
C MET A 551 -32.12 -29.68 -29.83
N PHE A 552 -32.09 -30.16 -28.57
CA PHE A 552 -32.24 -31.59 -28.25
C PHE A 552 -33.46 -31.93 -27.37
N GLY A 553 -34.29 -30.94 -26.99
CA GLY A 553 -35.44 -31.11 -26.10
C GLY A 553 -35.10 -31.27 -24.61
N GLN A 554 -33.85 -31.55 -24.29
CA GLN A 554 -33.29 -31.60 -22.93
C GLN A 554 -31.82 -31.20 -22.96
N LEU A 555 -31.27 -30.80 -21.80
CA LEU A 555 -29.84 -30.52 -21.70
C LEU A 555 -29.04 -31.83 -21.83
N PRO A 556 -28.17 -31.98 -22.84
CA PRO A 556 -27.33 -33.17 -22.97
C PRO A 556 -26.35 -33.28 -21.79
N PRO A 557 -25.88 -34.51 -21.44
CA PRO A 557 -24.93 -34.68 -20.36
C PRO A 557 -23.59 -34.00 -20.69
N ALA A 558 -22.89 -33.49 -19.68
CA ALA A 558 -21.54 -32.95 -19.86
C ALA A 558 -20.53 -34.10 -19.98
N ALA A 559 -19.78 -34.15 -21.08
CA ALA A 559 -18.60 -35.00 -21.22
C ALA A 559 -17.44 -34.48 -20.37
N CYS A 560 -17.31 -33.15 -20.30
CA CYS A 560 -16.30 -32.43 -19.52
C CYS A 560 -16.80 -31.01 -19.29
N GLU A 561 -16.58 -30.48 -18.09
CA GLU A 561 -16.75 -29.06 -17.78
C GLU A 561 -15.36 -28.45 -17.57
N ALA A 562 -15.05 -27.36 -18.28
CA ALA A 562 -13.76 -26.70 -18.20
C ALA A 562 -13.83 -25.21 -18.59
N ASP A 563 -12.80 -24.46 -18.21
CA ASP A 563 -12.65 -23.07 -18.62
C ASP A 563 -12.49 -22.95 -20.14
N THR A 564 -12.94 -21.82 -20.71
CA THR A 564 -13.01 -21.60 -22.17
C THR A 564 -11.69 -21.85 -22.89
N SER A 565 -10.55 -21.57 -22.26
CA SER A 565 -9.21 -21.83 -22.82
C SER A 565 -8.90 -23.32 -22.97
N ILE A 566 -9.24 -24.13 -21.97
CA ILE A 566 -9.10 -25.60 -22.00
C ILE A 566 -10.13 -26.19 -22.95
N LEU A 567 -11.36 -25.70 -22.90
CA LEU A 567 -12.45 -26.16 -23.76
C LEU A 567 -12.09 -25.96 -25.24
N ARG A 568 -11.52 -24.80 -25.60
CA ARG A 568 -10.97 -24.56 -26.95
C ARG A 568 -9.99 -25.67 -27.37
N GLN A 569 -9.06 -26.07 -26.51
CA GLN A 569 -8.10 -27.13 -26.83
C GLN A 569 -8.79 -28.47 -27.05
N LEU A 570 -9.69 -28.87 -26.13
CA LEU A 570 -10.42 -30.13 -26.21
C LEU A 570 -11.32 -30.21 -27.45
N ALA A 571 -11.96 -29.10 -27.83
CA ALA A 571 -12.79 -29.02 -29.02
C ALA A 571 -11.97 -29.12 -30.32
N ASN A 572 -10.79 -28.49 -30.38
CA ASN A 572 -9.91 -28.60 -31.54
C ASN A 572 -9.36 -30.02 -31.70
N ILE A 573 -8.97 -30.68 -30.59
CA ILE A 573 -8.60 -32.11 -30.57
C ILE A 573 -9.79 -32.99 -30.99
N GLY A 574 -11.01 -32.59 -30.65
CA GLY A 574 -12.24 -33.29 -31.01
C GLY A 574 -12.65 -34.35 -29.98
N VAL A 575 -12.46 -34.07 -28.69
CA VAL A 575 -12.76 -35.01 -27.59
C VAL A 575 -14.25 -35.37 -27.51
N ALA A 576 -15.12 -34.38 -27.67
CA ALA A 576 -16.57 -34.57 -27.74
C ALA A 576 -17.20 -33.42 -28.54
N ASP A 577 -18.50 -33.51 -28.79
CA ASP A 577 -19.26 -32.44 -29.44
C ASP A 577 -19.34 -31.23 -28.52
N SER A 578 -19.50 -30.03 -29.07
CA SER A 578 -19.67 -28.81 -28.26
C SER A 578 -20.34 -27.69 -29.03
N LEU A 579 -21.07 -26.83 -28.31
CA LEU A 579 -21.61 -25.59 -28.87
C LEU A 579 -20.69 -24.43 -28.50
N LEU A 580 -19.99 -23.84 -29.48
CA LEU A 580 -18.91 -22.87 -29.26
C LEU A 580 -18.92 -21.72 -30.27
N PRO A 581 -18.31 -20.58 -29.94
CA PRO A 581 -18.03 -19.54 -30.92
C PRO A 581 -17.07 -20.05 -32.00
N LEU A 582 -17.38 -19.77 -33.28
CA LEU A 582 -16.60 -20.25 -34.42
C LEU A 582 -15.12 -19.86 -34.36
N ASN A 583 -14.80 -18.68 -33.83
CA ASN A 583 -13.42 -18.20 -33.69
C ASN A 583 -12.58 -18.97 -32.64
N LEU A 584 -13.20 -19.83 -31.81
CA LEU A 584 -12.46 -20.78 -30.96
C LEU A 584 -12.00 -22.01 -31.73
N MET A 585 -12.62 -22.31 -32.87
CA MET A 585 -12.24 -23.41 -33.73
C MET A 585 -11.17 -22.95 -34.71
N GLU A 586 -10.06 -23.69 -34.78
CA GLU A 586 -9.04 -23.46 -35.79
C GLU A 586 -9.63 -23.67 -37.19
N ARG A 587 -9.22 -22.85 -38.16
CA ARG A 587 -9.76 -22.88 -39.54
C ARG A 587 -9.77 -24.28 -40.17
N ARG A 588 -8.76 -25.10 -39.90
CA ARG A 588 -8.66 -26.50 -40.39
C ARG A 588 -9.77 -27.42 -39.87
N HIS A 589 -10.48 -27.02 -38.82
CA HIS A 589 -11.55 -27.77 -38.18
C HIS A 589 -12.95 -27.19 -38.44
N HIS A 590 -13.06 -26.10 -39.22
CA HIS A 590 -14.35 -25.49 -39.57
C HIS A 590 -15.25 -26.42 -40.37
N SER A 591 -14.69 -27.40 -41.09
CA SER A 591 -15.46 -28.44 -41.77
C SER A 591 -16.26 -29.36 -40.85
N ARG A 592 -16.05 -29.30 -39.52
CA ARG A 592 -16.81 -30.04 -38.51
C ARG A 592 -17.82 -29.16 -37.78
N CYS A 593 -18.04 -27.93 -38.22
CA CYS A 593 -18.89 -26.95 -37.55
C CYS A 593 -20.19 -26.77 -38.32
N ALA A 594 -21.31 -26.69 -37.59
CA ALA A 594 -22.63 -26.42 -38.12
C ALA A 594 -23.13 -25.05 -37.69
N ALA A 595 -23.71 -24.32 -38.64
CA ALA A 595 -24.40 -23.08 -38.38
C ALA A 595 -25.73 -23.34 -37.65
N LEU A 596 -26.17 -22.37 -36.85
CA LEU A 596 -27.45 -22.41 -36.14
C LEU A 596 -28.48 -21.58 -36.90
N ASP A 597 -29.75 -22.00 -36.85
CA ASP A 597 -30.88 -21.25 -37.38
C ASP A 597 -31.93 -21.04 -36.26
N PRO A 598 -32.21 -19.78 -35.84
CA PRO A 598 -31.59 -18.54 -36.31
C PRO A 598 -30.13 -18.39 -35.83
N PRO A 599 -29.29 -17.62 -36.55
CA PRO A 599 -27.92 -17.34 -36.15
C PRO A 599 -27.85 -16.73 -34.75
N GLN A 600 -26.85 -17.16 -33.97
CA GLN A 600 -26.65 -16.73 -32.59
C GLN A 600 -25.36 -15.90 -32.49
N PRO A 601 -25.44 -14.57 -32.62
CA PRO A 601 -24.27 -13.71 -32.61
C PRO A 601 -23.69 -13.55 -31.20
N LEU A 602 -22.38 -13.46 -31.13
CA LEU A 602 -21.61 -13.19 -29.92
C LEU A 602 -20.62 -12.06 -30.20
N TYR A 603 -20.69 -11.02 -29.38
CA TYR A 603 -19.88 -9.82 -29.48
C TYR A 603 -18.76 -9.88 -28.45
N LEU A 604 -17.53 -9.65 -28.88
CA LEU A 604 -16.45 -9.29 -27.97
C LEU A 604 -16.49 -7.79 -27.76
N LEU A 605 -16.84 -7.37 -26.55
CA LEU A 605 -16.97 -5.97 -26.19
C LEU A 605 -15.76 -5.51 -25.40
N LEU A 606 -15.24 -4.34 -25.77
CA LEU A 606 -14.45 -3.49 -24.88
C LEU A 606 -15.37 -2.43 -24.31
N ALA A 607 -15.44 -2.29 -23.00
CA ALA A 607 -16.36 -1.38 -22.34
C ALA A 607 -15.70 -0.58 -21.22
N HIS A 608 -16.20 0.63 -21.01
CA HIS A 608 -15.92 1.43 -19.82
C HIS A 608 -17.19 2.16 -19.36
N HIS A 609 -17.20 2.58 -18.11
CA HIS A 609 -18.35 3.30 -17.54
C HIS A 609 -18.55 4.66 -18.24
N VAL A 610 -19.80 5.02 -18.57
CA VAL A 610 -20.12 6.27 -19.32
C VAL A 610 -19.73 7.53 -18.55
N GLY A 611 -19.89 7.52 -17.23
CA GLY A 611 -19.47 8.63 -16.36
C GLY A 611 -17.96 8.74 -16.11
N ARG A 612 -17.14 7.87 -16.71
CA ARG A 612 -15.68 7.85 -16.50
C ARG A 612 -14.99 8.58 -17.66
N THR A 613 -14.09 9.50 -17.29
CA THR A 613 -13.13 10.09 -18.23
C THR A 613 -11.82 9.29 -18.13
N LEU A 614 -11.46 8.62 -19.22
CA LEU A 614 -10.21 7.88 -19.33
C LEU A 614 -9.07 8.81 -19.76
N PRO A 615 -7.81 8.56 -19.35
CA PRO A 615 -6.68 9.35 -19.83
C PRO A 615 -6.47 9.14 -21.34
N PRO A 616 -5.98 10.14 -22.10
CA PRO A 616 -5.88 10.07 -23.57
C PRO A 616 -5.08 8.87 -24.10
N VAL A 617 -4.09 8.44 -23.34
CA VAL A 617 -3.27 7.24 -23.63
C VAL A 617 -4.09 5.95 -23.74
N THR A 618 -5.30 5.93 -23.17
CA THR A 618 -6.21 4.79 -23.24
C THR A 618 -6.68 4.53 -24.67
N ASP A 619 -6.78 5.56 -25.51
CA ASP A 619 -7.19 5.39 -26.91
C ASP A 619 -6.17 4.53 -27.67
N GLU A 620 -4.88 4.76 -27.43
CA GLU A 620 -3.80 3.96 -28.01
C GLU A 620 -3.81 2.52 -27.47
N LEU A 621 -4.07 2.35 -26.17
CA LEU A 621 -4.24 1.01 -25.58
C LEU A 621 -5.39 0.26 -26.25
N ILE A 622 -6.53 0.91 -26.45
CA ILE A 622 -7.71 0.33 -27.11
C ILE A 622 -7.38 -0.09 -28.54
N GLU A 623 -6.66 0.73 -29.30
CA GLU A 623 -6.21 0.37 -30.65
C GLU A 623 -5.24 -0.83 -30.66
N LEU A 624 -4.34 -0.91 -29.68
CA LEU A 624 -3.44 -2.06 -29.54
C LEU A 624 -4.16 -3.34 -29.18
N ILE A 625 -5.16 -3.24 -28.28
CA ILE A 625 -6.03 -4.35 -27.93
C ILE A 625 -6.78 -4.83 -29.18
N ARG A 626 -7.35 -3.89 -29.95
CA ARG A 626 -8.11 -4.21 -31.17
C ARG A 626 -7.25 -4.96 -32.19
N THR A 627 -6.09 -4.40 -32.53
CA THR A 627 -5.16 -5.00 -33.50
C THR A 627 -4.68 -6.38 -33.05
N SER A 628 -4.25 -6.52 -31.79
CA SER A 628 -3.75 -7.77 -31.24
C SER A 628 -4.81 -8.88 -31.20
N LEU A 629 -6.06 -8.55 -30.90
CA LEU A 629 -7.13 -9.54 -30.82
C LEU A 629 -7.62 -9.99 -32.20
N THR A 630 -7.57 -9.12 -33.21
CA THR A 630 -7.83 -9.51 -34.60
C THR A 630 -6.84 -10.55 -35.10
N ASP A 631 -5.55 -10.35 -34.81
CA ASP A 631 -4.47 -11.26 -35.24
C ASP A 631 -4.57 -12.63 -34.55
N VAL A 632 -4.86 -12.67 -33.24
CA VAL A 632 -4.92 -13.92 -32.46
C VAL A 632 -6.19 -14.74 -32.75
N LEU A 633 -7.29 -14.07 -33.13
CA LEU A 633 -8.54 -14.74 -33.51
C LEU A 633 -8.57 -15.21 -34.97
N ALA A 634 -7.50 -14.95 -35.75
CA ALA A 634 -7.39 -15.33 -37.16
C ALA A 634 -8.67 -15.02 -37.95
N LEU A 635 -9.21 -13.82 -37.77
CA LEU A 635 -10.36 -13.33 -38.52
C LEU A 635 -9.86 -12.62 -39.80
N PRO A 636 -10.54 -12.81 -40.95
CA PRO A 636 -10.24 -12.07 -42.17
C PRO A 636 -10.57 -10.58 -42.06
#